data_AF-D5GY05-F1
#
_entry.id   AF-D5GY05-F1
#
_cell.length_a   1.000
_cell.length_b   1.000
_cell.length_c   1.000
_cell.angle_alpha   90.00
_cell.angle_beta   90.00
_cell.angle_gamma   90.00
#
_symmetry.space_group_name_H-M   'P 1'
#
loop_
_entity.id
_entity.type
_entity.pdbx_description
1 polymer ?
#
loop_
_entity_poly.entity_id
_entity_poly.type
_entity_poly.pdbx_seq_one_letter_code
_entity_poly.pdbx_strand_id
1 'polypeptide(L)'
;MAICSKSSKSAVYKIFCRLGTADASHPVIIRLKKQRVLCNACLKRSMAQSNLINKGCYISNTSKRKILSALTEDRSMTCIASIDRFHMVQMLTRSFNIFRVQIMKQFNKSSREYKLLKSPWKLYLMRYDRLNRTTPYYDWHFKDYLTQEHVVLDSLDCDQTLENTYWVMQDFMVVLKELTVRLNKLNVLLMAIEILVIS
;
A
#
# COMPACT_ATOMS: atom_id res chain seq x y z
N MET A 1 18.43 -54.04 11.22
CA MET A 1 17.22 -54.70 11.76
C MET A 1 16.21 -53.61 12.10
N ALA A 2 14.98 -53.51 11.60
CA ALA A 2 14.22 -54.24 10.58
C ALA A 2 13.38 -53.19 9.84
N ILE A 3 13.37 -53.24 8.50
CA ILE A 3 12.51 -52.37 7.68
C ILE A 3 11.08 -52.91 7.81
N CYS A 4 10.25 -52.26 8.63
CA CYS A 4 8.88 -52.70 8.89
C CYS A 4 7.99 -52.36 7.68
N SER A 5 7.71 -53.35 6.84
CA SER A 5 6.73 -53.30 5.76
C SER A 5 5.31 -53.14 6.31
N LYS A 6 4.68 -52.01 6.01
CA LYS A 6 3.39 -51.58 6.57
C LYS A 6 2.22 -52.10 5.72
N SER A 7 1.24 -52.80 6.31
CA SER A 7 -0.05 -53.12 5.67
C SER A 7 -1.18 -52.22 6.18
N SER A 8 -2.00 -51.70 5.27
CA SER A 8 -3.00 -50.65 5.53
C SER A 8 -4.36 -51.25 5.91
N LYS A 9 -4.86 -50.98 7.13
CA LYS A 9 -6.29 -51.10 7.47
C LYS A 9 -6.86 -49.72 7.81
N SER A 10 -7.82 -49.26 7.01
CA SER A 10 -8.31 -47.88 6.97
C SER A 10 -9.48 -47.63 7.94
N ALA A 11 -9.38 -46.59 8.76
CA ALA A 11 -10.53 -45.94 9.41
C ALA A 11 -10.59 -44.50 8.89
N VAL A 12 -11.76 -44.06 8.41
CA VAL A 12 -11.92 -42.87 7.56
C VAL A 12 -12.25 -41.64 8.39
N TYR A 13 -11.39 -40.62 8.35
CA TYR A 13 -11.71 -39.27 8.83
C TYR A 13 -11.04 -38.25 7.89
N LYS A 14 -11.86 -37.29 7.41
CA LYS A 14 -11.54 -36.31 6.36
C LYS A 14 -10.82 -35.11 6.97
N ILE A 15 -9.64 -34.76 6.47
CA ILE A 15 -9.06 -33.42 6.66
C ILE A 15 -9.16 -32.68 5.34
N PHE A 16 -9.60 -31.43 5.39
CA PHE A 16 -9.57 -30.50 4.26
C PHE A 16 -8.27 -29.68 4.34
N CYS A 17 -7.33 -29.92 3.43
CA CYS A 17 -6.15 -29.08 3.28
C CYS A 17 -6.26 -28.30 1.96
N ARG A 18 -6.16 -26.98 2.06
CA ARG A 18 -6.23 -26.05 0.92
C ARG A 18 -4.80 -25.78 0.45
N LEU A 19 -4.44 -26.20 -0.76
CA LEU A 19 -3.13 -25.91 -1.36
C LEU A 19 -3.28 -24.81 -2.40
N GLY A 20 -2.46 -23.77 -2.29
CA GLY A 20 -2.30 -22.76 -3.33
C GLY A 20 -1.22 -23.20 -4.30
N THR A 21 -1.60 -23.59 -5.51
CA THR A 21 -0.67 -23.82 -6.62
C THR A 21 -0.14 -22.48 -7.17
N ALA A 22 0.88 -22.54 -8.03
CA ALA A 22 1.63 -21.38 -8.52
C ALA A 22 0.78 -20.38 -9.32
N ASP A 23 -0.35 -20.80 -9.89
CA ASP A 23 -1.21 -19.92 -10.67
C ASP A 23 -2.56 -19.72 -9.96
N ALA A 24 -2.77 -18.48 -9.53
CA ALA A 24 -3.95 -18.03 -8.81
C ALA A 24 -5.19 -18.19 -9.68
N SER A 25 -6.14 -19.05 -9.25
CA SER A 25 -7.60 -18.84 -9.42
C SER A 25 -8.43 -19.96 -8.77
N HIS A 26 -7.89 -21.16 -8.58
CA HIS A 26 -8.66 -22.28 -8.00
C HIS A 26 -7.87 -23.01 -6.90
N PRO A 27 -8.35 -23.02 -5.64
CA PRO A 27 -7.70 -23.76 -4.57
C PRO A 27 -7.81 -25.27 -4.82
N VAL A 28 -6.69 -25.94 -5.00
CA VAL A 28 -6.67 -27.41 -5.13
C VAL A 28 -6.85 -28.00 -3.73
N ILE A 29 -8.02 -28.61 -3.50
CA ILE A 29 -8.36 -29.28 -2.25
C ILE A 29 -7.89 -30.72 -2.34
N ILE A 30 -6.76 -31.04 -1.70
CA ILE A 30 -6.30 -32.43 -1.60
C ILE A 30 -7.01 -33.09 -0.43
N ARG A 31 -7.84 -34.09 -0.72
CA ARG A 31 -8.50 -34.93 0.28
C ARG A 31 -7.53 -36.00 0.78
N LEU A 32 -6.81 -35.71 1.87
CA LEU A 32 -5.94 -36.69 2.50
C LEU A 32 -6.76 -37.62 3.40
N LYS A 33 -6.74 -38.92 3.11
CA LYS A 33 -7.26 -39.95 4.03
C LYS A 33 -6.26 -40.10 5.17
N LYS A 34 -6.65 -39.80 6.41
CA LYS A 34 -5.81 -40.05 7.59
C LYS A 34 -5.57 -41.57 7.76
N GLN A 35 -4.51 -42.08 7.15
CA GLN A 35 -4.10 -43.47 7.34
C GLN A 35 -3.32 -43.59 8.65
N ARG A 36 -3.91 -44.24 9.64
CA ARG A 36 -3.18 -44.77 10.79
C ARG A 36 -2.49 -46.04 10.32
N VAL A 37 -1.17 -46.03 10.38
CA VAL A 37 -0.39 -47.19 10.00
C VAL A 37 -0.09 -48.01 11.24
N LEU A 38 -0.47 -49.29 11.20
CA LEU A 38 -0.17 -50.25 12.26
C LEU A 38 1.27 -50.71 12.08
N CYS A 39 2.07 -50.58 13.14
CA CYS A 39 3.36 -51.25 13.23
C CYS A 39 3.10 -52.72 13.57
N ASN A 40 3.36 -53.65 12.64
CA ASN A 40 3.13 -55.08 12.90
C ASN A 40 4.08 -55.69 13.93
N ALA A 41 5.21 -55.04 14.24
CA ALA A 41 6.14 -55.49 15.27
C ALA A 41 5.74 -55.05 16.69
N CYS A 42 4.99 -53.96 16.81
CA CYS A 42 4.76 -53.29 18.09
C CYS A 42 3.29 -53.00 18.38
N LEU A 43 2.38 -53.39 17.47
CA LEU A 43 0.93 -53.22 17.51
C LEU A 43 0.42 -51.77 17.76
N LYS A 44 1.33 -50.79 17.80
CA LYS A 44 1.00 -49.37 17.97
C LYS A 44 0.57 -48.75 16.63
N ARG A 45 -0.53 -47.98 16.67
CA ARG A 45 -1.06 -47.21 15.53
C ARG A 45 -0.49 -45.79 15.57
N SER A 46 0.15 -45.36 14.48
CA SER A 46 0.66 -43.99 14.35
C SER A 46 0.14 -43.31 13.08
N MET A 47 0.04 -41.99 13.11
CA MET A 47 -0.38 -41.17 11.97
C MET A 47 0.75 -41.13 10.92
N ALA A 48 0.44 -41.37 9.64
CA ALA A 48 1.39 -41.10 8.57
C ALA A 48 1.74 -39.60 8.52
N GLN A 49 3.01 -39.26 8.68
CA GLN A 49 3.50 -37.88 8.56
C GLN A 49 3.80 -37.55 7.09
N SER A 50 3.58 -36.31 6.67
CA SER A 50 3.88 -35.83 5.31
C SER A 50 4.82 -34.63 5.37
N ASN A 51 5.68 -34.47 4.37
CA ASN A 51 6.56 -33.31 4.20
C ASN A 51 5.81 -32.01 3.80
N LEU A 52 4.54 -32.12 3.44
CA LEU A 52 3.70 -30.99 3.00
C LEU A 52 3.25 -30.08 4.15
N ILE A 53 3.08 -30.63 5.35
CA ILE A 53 2.50 -29.92 6.51
C ILE A 53 3.15 -30.41 7.80
N ASN A 54 3.72 -29.49 8.59
CA ASN A 54 4.31 -29.82 9.88
C ASN A 54 3.25 -30.26 10.92
N LYS A 55 3.67 -31.07 11.90
CA LYS A 55 2.80 -31.55 12.98
C LYS A 55 2.15 -30.36 13.70
N GLY A 56 0.83 -30.38 13.80
CA GLY A 56 0.04 -29.31 14.47
C GLY A 56 -0.21 -28.06 13.64
N CYS A 57 0.15 -28.03 12.35
CA CYS A 57 -0.09 -26.88 11.48
C CYS A 57 -1.23 -27.14 10.49
N TYR A 58 -2.04 -26.11 10.21
CA TYR A 58 -3.16 -26.18 9.25
C TYR A 58 -2.81 -25.65 7.85
N ILE A 59 -1.66 -24.98 7.71
CA ILE A 59 -1.18 -24.34 6.49
C ILE A 59 0.04 -25.09 5.95
N SER A 60 0.11 -25.26 4.62
CA SER A 60 1.20 -25.98 3.96
C SER A 60 2.56 -25.28 4.12
N ASN A 61 3.61 -26.08 4.21
CA ASN A 61 4.99 -25.59 4.33
C ASN A 61 5.42 -24.77 3.09
N THR A 62 4.87 -25.07 1.92
CA THR A 62 5.11 -24.29 0.69
C THR A 62 4.44 -22.92 0.74
N SER A 63 3.20 -22.84 1.23
CA SER A 63 2.52 -21.56 1.46
C SER A 63 3.27 -20.71 2.49
N LYS A 64 3.75 -21.32 3.58
CA LYS A 64 4.58 -20.63 4.59
C LYS A 64 5.87 -20.07 3.99
N ARG A 65 6.57 -20.84 3.15
CA ARG A 65 7.80 -20.39 2.48
C ARG A 65 7.55 -19.25 1.50
N LYS A 66 6.45 -19.25 0.76
CA LYS A 66 6.07 -18.14 -0.15
C LYS A 66 5.75 -16.86 0.62
N ILE A 67 4.96 -16.98 1.69
CA ILE A 67 4.64 -15.83 2.56
C ILE A 67 5.93 -15.30 3.19
N LEU A 68 6.80 -16.18 3.69
CA LEU A 68 8.09 -15.79 4.23
C LEU A 68 8.95 -15.10 3.16
N SER A 69 9.06 -15.66 1.96
CA SER A 69 9.79 -15.06 0.83
C SER A 69 9.28 -13.67 0.50
N ALA A 70 7.96 -13.47 0.42
CA ALA A 70 7.37 -12.16 0.15
C ALA A 70 7.54 -11.15 1.31
N LEU A 71 7.70 -11.64 2.54
CA LEU A 71 8.01 -10.81 3.72
C LEU A 71 9.52 -10.50 3.81
N THR A 72 10.38 -11.38 3.27
CA THR A 72 11.85 -11.25 3.26
C THR A 72 12.41 -10.72 1.94
N GLU A 73 11.59 -10.53 0.91
CA GLU A 73 11.99 -9.87 -0.33
C GLU A 73 12.39 -8.44 0.02
N ASP A 74 13.70 -8.19 -0.09
CA ASP A 74 14.37 -6.91 0.13
C ASP A 74 13.59 -5.78 -0.54
N ARG A 75 12.82 -5.05 0.26
CA ARG A 75 12.42 -3.72 -0.17
C ARG A 75 13.69 -2.90 -0.13
N SER A 76 14.30 -2.65 -1.29
CA SER A 76 15.43 -1.74 -1.40
C SER A 76 15.10 -0.44 -0.66
N MET A 77 16.06 0.16 0.02
CA MET A 77 15.85 1.38 0.83
C MET A 77 15.15 2.50 0.02
N THR A 78 15.36 2.53 -1.29
CA THR A 78 14.68 3.40 -2.25
C THR A 78 13.20 3.05 -2.46
N CYS A 79 12.85 1.76 -2.50
CA CYS A 79 11.47 1.30 -2.61
C CYS A 79 10.69 1.58 -1.31
N ILE A 80 11.31 1.37 -0.13
CA ILE A 80 10.73 1.77 1.17
C ILE A 80 10.50 3.28 1.20
N ALA A 81 11.53 4.08 0.92
CA ALA A 81 11.44 5.55 0.92
C ALA A 81 10.43 6.10 -0.11
N SER A 82 10.28 5.44 -1.26
CA SER A 82 9.31 5.83 -2.30
C SER A 82 7.88 5.46 -1.91
N ILE A 83 7.67 4.29 -1.33
CA ILE A 83 6.38 3.83 -0.82
C ILE A 83 5.91 4.72 0.33
N ASP A 84 6.81 5.03 1.27
CA ASP A 84 6.50 5.89 2.42
C ASP A 84 6.13 7.31 1.98
N ARG A 85 6.83 7.88 0.98
CA ARG A 85 6.47 9.19 0.42
C ARG A 85 5.09 9.20 -0.20
N PHE A 86 4.81 8.24 -1.08
CA PHE A 86 3.52 8.20 -1.77
C PHE A 86 2.39 8.12 -0.75
N HIS A 87 2.55 7.27 0.26
CA HIS A 87 1.58 7.17 1.35
C HIS A 87 1.50 8.45 2.20
N MET A 88 2.63 9.12 2.50
CA MET A 88 2.61 10.41 3.22
C MET A 88 1.85 11.49 2.44
N VAL A 89 2.12 11.66 1.14
CA VAL A 89 1.39 12.62 0.29
C VAL A 89 -0.09 12.24 0.19
N GLN A 90 -0.41 10.95 0.07
CA GLN A 90 -1.80 10.48 0.07
C GLN A 90 -2.51 10.80 1.38
N MET A 91 -1.86 10.57 2.52
CA MET A 91 -2.43 10.87 3.84
C MET A 91 -2.69 12.37 4.00
N LEU A 92 -1.73 13.22 3.63
CA LEU A 92 -1.88 14.68 3.69
C LEU A 92 -3.01 15.18 2.80
N THR A 93 -3.02 14.78 1.53
CA THR A 93 -4.04 15.21 0.56
C THR A 93 -5.43 14.71 0.95
N ARG A 94 -5.54 13.49 1.51
CA ARG A 94 -6.80 12.96 2.04
C ARG A 94 -7.25 13.74 3.26
N SER A 95 -6.35 14.01 4.20
CA SER A 95 -6.63 14.78 5.42
C SER A 95 -7.14 16.18 5.06
N PHE A 96 -6.44 16.90 4.20
CA PHE A 96 -6.84 18.22 3.72
C PHE A 96 -8.19 18.18 3.00
N ASN A 97 -8.42 17.18 2.13
CA ASN A 97 -9.71 17.04 1.44
C ASN A 97 -10.88 16.83 2.41
N ILE A 98 -10.68 16.05 3.48
CA ILE A 98 -11.69 15.87 4.54
C ILE A 98 -11.97 17.22 5.20
N PHE A 99 -10.92 17.95 5.58
CA PHE A 99 -11.05 19.25 6.24
C PHE A 99 -11.73 20.30 5.35
N ARG A 100 -11.30 20.44 4.09
CA ARG A 100 -11.95 21.32 3.10
C ARG A 100 -13.44 21.01 2.96
N VAL A 101 -13.82 19.73 2.88
CA VAL A 101 -15.23 19.33 2.78
C VAL A 101 -16.01 19.64 4.06
N GLN A 102 -15.38 19.54 5.23
CA GLN A 102 -15.99 19.94 6.50
C GLN A 102 -16.30 21.45 6.50
N ILE A 103 -15.33 22.29 6.13
CA ILE A 103 -15.51 23.75 6.02
C ILE A 103 -16.54 24.09 4.94
N MET A 104 -16.43 23.50 3.75
CA MET A 104 -17.37 23.70 2.64
C MET A 104 -18.83 23.44 3.05
N LYS A 105 -19.08 22.43 3.90
CA LYS A 105 -20.44 22.08 4.34
C LYS A 105 -21.06 23.09 5.32
N GLN A 106 -20.27 23.98 5.90
CA GLN A 106 -20.77 25.04 6.79
C GLN A 106 -21.43 26.18 6.01
N PHE A 107 -21.04 26.37 4.75
CA PHE A 107 -21.57 27.43 3.90
C PHE A 107 -22.85 27.04 3.15
N ASN A 108 -23.64 28.04 2.80
CA ASN A 108 -24.83 27.88 1.96
C ASN A 108 -24.43 27.46 0.53
N LYS A 109 -25.21 26.56 -0.11
CA LYS A 109 -24.90 26.05 -1.46
C LYS A 109 -24.85 27.12 -2.56
N SER A 110 -25.53 28.24 -2.36
CA SER A 110 -25.57 29.37 -3.31
C SER A 110 -24.41 30.36 -3.13
N SER A 111 -23.71 30.30 -2.00
CA SER A 111 -22.61 31.21 -1.63
C SER A 111 -21.42 31.09 -2.59
N ARG A 112 -20.60 32.14 -2.67
CA ARG A 112 -19.40 32.17 -3.54
C ARG A 112 -18.34 31.23 -2.98
N GLU A 113 -18.17 31.26 -1.66
CA GLU A 113 -17.28 30.47 -0.82
C GLU A 113 -17.51 28.97 -1.03
N TYR A 114 -18.77 28.52 -1.00
CA TYR A 114 -19.12 27.13 -1.29
C TYR A 114 -18.69 26.71 -2.69
N LYS A 115 -18.91 27.56 -3.70
CA LYS A 115 -18.53 27.25 -5.10
C LYS A 115 -17.01 27.21 -5.26
N LEU A 116 -16.29 28.14 -4.63
CA LEU A 116 -14.83 28.22 -4.63
C LEU A 116 -14.19 26.98 -3.98
N LEU A 117 -14.78 26.45 -2.91
CA LEU A 117 -14.28 25.23 -2.26
C LEU A 117 -14.68 23.94 -2.99
N LYS A 118 -15.75 23.98 -3.81
CA LYS A 118 -16.31 22.80 -4.48
C LYS A 118 -15.77 22.55 -5.88
N SER A 119 -15.86 23.55 -6.77
CA SER A 119 -15.58 23.36 -8.19
C SER A 119 -14.06 23.13 -8.47
N PRO A 120 -13.15 24.00 -8.00
CA PRO A 120 -11.73 23.93 -8.30
C PRO A 120 -10.96 23.03 -7.31
N TRP A 121 -11.58 21.95 -6.82
CA TRP A 121 -11.00 21.07 -5.79
C TRP A 121 -9.62 20.50 -6.16
N LYS A 122 -9.33 20.38 -7.47
CA LYS A 122 -8.04 19.91 -7.99
C LYS A 122 -6.90 20.93 -7.78
N LEU A 123 -7.20 22.23 -7.81
CA LEU A 123 -6.18 23.29 -7.69
C LEU A 123 -5.51 23.25 -6.32
N TYR A 124 -6.27 22.97 -5.26
CA TYR A 124 -5.75 22.86 -3.90
C TYR A 124 -4.74 21.71 -3.71
N LEU A 125 -4.89 20.62 -4.46
CA LEU A 125 -4.00 19.47 -4.39
C LEU A 125 -2.78 19.63 -5.28
N MET A 126 -2.84 20.59 -6.21
CA MET A 126 -1.69 20.93 -7.04
C MET A 126 -0.69 21.73 -6.21
N ARG A 127 0.58 21.59 -6.55
CA ARG A 127 1.62 22.39 -5.93
C ARG A 127 1.43 23.87 -6.28
N TYR A 128 1.61 24.73 -5.29
CA TYR A 128 1.41 26.17 -5.43
C TYR A 128 2.30 26.84 -6.51
N ASP A 129 3.54 26.37 -6.69
CA ASP A 129 4.45 26.86 -7.75
C ASP A 129 4.03 26.48 -9.17
N ARG A 130 3.10 25.53 -9.32
CA ARG A 130 2.57 25.11 -10.63
C ARG A 130 1.26 25.79 -11.00
N LEU A 131 0.68 26.57 -10.10
CA LEU A 131 -0.55 27.31 -10.39
C LEU A 131 -0.26 28.39 -11.42
N ASN A 132 -1.20 28.57 -12.34
CA ASN A 132 -1.12 29.65 -13.31
C ASN A 132 -1.43 31.00 -12.64
N ARG A 133 -0.44 31.90 -12.66
CA ARG A 133 -0.52 33.24 -12.06
C ARG A 133 -0.72 34.36 -13.09
N THR A 134 -0.44 34.08 -14.36
CA THR A 134 -0.26 35.12 -15.36
C THR A 134 -1.45 35.24 -16.30
N THR A 135 -2.06 34.12 -16.70
CA THR A 135 -3.14 34.14 -17.68
C THR A 135 -4.49 33.88 -16.98
N PRO A 136 -5.33 34.91 -16.77
CA PRO A 136 -6.68 34.72 -16.25
C PRO A 136 -7.54 34.00 -17.29
N TYR A 137 -8.47 33.18 -16.81
CA TYR A 137 -9.45 32.50 -17.66
C TYR A 137 -10.85 32.77 -17.13
N TYR A 138 -11.84 32.76 -18.02
CA TYR A 138 -13.23 32.89 -17.62
C TYR A 138 -13.73 31.57 -17.02
N ASP A 139 -14.14 31.59 -15.76
CA ASP A 139 -14.77 30.45 -15.11
C ASP A 139 -16.29 30.62 -15.06
N TRP A 140 -17.01 29.72 -15.69
CA TRP A 140 -18.47 29.77 -15.76
C TRP A 140 -19.16 29.58 -14.39
N HIS A 141 -18.51 28.94 -13.42
CA HIS A 141 -19.09 28.74 -12.08
C HIS A 141 -19.11 30.02 -11.26
N PHE A 142 -18.09 30.85 -11.43
CA PHE A 142 -17.91 32.12 -10.72
C PHE A 142 -18.44 33.31 -11.53
N LYS A 143 -18.58 33.15 -12.85
CA LYS A 143 -18.90 34.21 -13.81
C LYS A 143 -17.89 35.34 -13.77
N ASP A 144 -16.61 34.98 -13.65
CA ASP A 144 -15.51 35.91 -13.40
C ASP A 144 -14.23 35.49 -14.14
N TYR A 145 -13.32 36.44 -14.36
CA TYR A 145 -11.99 36.23 -14.96
C TYR A 145 -10.94 36.14 -13.85
N LEU A 146 -10.55 34.92 -13.50
CA LEU A 146 -9.62 34.68 -12.40
C LEU A 146 -8.46 33.81 -12.87
N THR A 147 -7.29 34.06 -12.29
CA THR A 147 -6.15 33.13 -12.41
C THR A 147 -6.33 31.96 -11.45
N GLN A 148 -5.64 30.84 -11.67
CA GLN A 148 -5.73 29.69 -10.77
C GLN A 148 -5.24 30.02 -9.35
N GLU A 149 -4.25 30.91 -9.23
CA GLU A 149 -3.75 31.39 -7.94
C GLU A 149 -4.81 32.18 -7.18
N HIS A 150 -5.41 33.19 -7.81
CA HIS A 150 -6.49 33.98 -7.21
C HIS A 150 -7.66 33.11 -6.76
N VAL A 151 -8.07 32.11 -7.55
CA VAL A 151 -9.14 31.17 -7.15
C VAL A 151 -8.80 30.44 -5.84
N VAL A 152 -7.54 30.04 -5.65
CA VAL A 152 -7.09 29.39 -4.42
C VAL A 152 -6.99 30.40 -3.28
N LEU A 153 -6.42 31.58 -3.50
CA LEU A 153 -6.28 32.59 -2.43
C LEU A 153 -7.65 33.08 -1.92
N ASP A 154 -8.55 33.50 -2.81
CA ASP A 154 -9.92 33.93 -2.47
C ASP A 154 -10.69 32.89 -1.66
N SER A 155 -10.39 31.60 -1.88
CA SER A 155 -11.06 30.51 -1.18
C SER A 155 -10.49 30.24 0.22
N LEU A 156 -9.21 30.55 0.43
CA LEU A 156 -8.54 30.40 1.72
C LEU A 156 -8.89 31.56 2.66
N ASP A 157 -9.22 32.73 2.11
CA ASP A 157 -9.71 33.89 2.86
C ASP A 157 -10.99 33.60 3.67
N CYS A 158 -11.69 32.50 3.35
CA CYS A 158 -12.91 32.09 4.06
C CYS A 158 -12.64 31.64 5.51
N ASP A 159 -11.48 31.03 5.79
CA ASP A 159 -11.14 30.48 7.11
C ASP A 159 -9.62 30.41 7.33
N GLN A 160 -9.16 31.02 8.43
CA GLN A 160 -7.73 31.07 8.77
C GLN A 160 -7.13 29.68 9.04
N THR A 161 -7.91 28.76 9.59
CA THR A 161 -7.44 27.40 9.90
C THR A 161 -7.22 26.62 8.60
N LEU A 162 -8.11 26.80 7.62
CA LEU A 162 -7.98 26.24 6.27
C LEU A 162 -6.76 26.76 5.55
N GLU A 163 -6.52 28.07 5.63
CA GLU A 163 -5.32 28.71 5.08
C GLU A 163 -4.04 28.10 5.68
N ASN A 164 -3.93 28.08 7.00
CA ASN A 164 -2.76 27.53 7.70
C ASN A 164 -2.53 26.05 7.34
N THR A 165 -3.61 25.27 7.29
CA THR A 165 -3.53 23.83 6.94
C THR A 165 -3.06 23.65 5.50
N TYR A 166 -3.50 24.51 4.58
CA TYR A 166 -3.07 24.49 3.19
C TYR A 166 -1.57 24.77 3.07
N TRP A 167 -1.07 25.85 3.70
CA TRP A 167 0.35 26.21 3.64
C TRP A 167 1.24 25.12 4.24
N VAL A 168 0.88 24.58 5.40
CA VAL A 168 1.60 23.46 6.02
C VAL A 168 1.64 22.24 5.10
N MET A 169 0.53 21.91 4.43
CA MET A 169 0.49 20.82 3.46
C MET A 169 1.42 21.08 2.26
N GLN A 170 1.42 22.30 1.72
CA GLN A 170 2.26 22.69 0.59
C GLN A 170 3.76 22.63 0.95
N ASP A 171 4.13 23.17 2.10
CA ASP A 171 5.51 23.12 2.61
C ASP A 171 5.98 21.68 2.78
N PHE A 172 5.14 20.82 3.36
CA PHE A 172 5.48 19.41 3.51
C PHE A 172 5.68 18.72 2.15
N MET A 173 4.85 19.02 1.15
CA MET A 173 5.03 18.49 -0.21
C MET A 173 6.33 18.96 -0.86
N VAL A 174 6.77 20.20 -0.60
CA VAL A 174 8.05 20.73 -1.08
C VAL A 174 9.21 20.01 -0.40
N VAL A 175 9.21 19.93 0.93
CA VAL A 175 10.24 19.24 1.73
C VAL A 175 10.39 17.80 1.28
N LEU A 176 9.27 17.08 1.11
CA LEU A 176 9.31 15.74 0.56
C LEU A 176 10.01 15.75 -0.80
N LYS A 177 9.58 16.55 -1.78
CA LYS A 177 10.24 16.57 -3.11
C LYS A 177 11.75 16.81 -3.02
N GLU A 178 12.19 17.70 -2.14
CA GLU A 178 13.61 18.01 -2.00
C GLU A 178 14.41 16.81 -1.45
N LEU A 179 13.86 16.10 -0.45
CA LEU A 179 14.47 14.88 0.09
C LEU A 179 14.68 13.80 -0.97
N THR A 180 13.75 13.65 -1.94
CA THR A 180 13.97 12.70 -3.06
C THR A 180 15.13 13.09 -3.94
N VAL A 181 15.24 14.38 -4.27
CA VAL A 181 16.29 14.86 -5.15
C VAL A 181 17.66 14.64 -4.49
N ARG A 182 17.75 14.88 -3.18
CA ARG A 182 18.97 14.62 -2.40
C ARG A 182 19.34 13.14 -2.35
N LEU A 183 18.38 12.25 -2.05
CA LEU A 183 18.62 10.80 -2.06
C LEU A 183 19.04 10.28 -3.43
N ASN A 184 18.40 10.75 -4.51
CA ASN A 184 18.78 10.36 -5.87
C ASN A 184 20.20 10.83 -6.20
N LYS A 185 20.60 12.05 -5.81
CA LYS A 185 21.97 12.53 -5.99
C LYS A 185 22.99 11.68 -5.22
N LEU A 186 22.70 11.31 -3.97
CA LEU A 186 23.57 10.46 -3.16
C LEU A 186 23.70 9.06 -3.77
N ASN A 187 22.61 8.46 -4.28
CA ASN A 187 22.66 7.16 -4.93
C ASN A 187 23.51 7.18 -6.22
N VAL A 188 23.42 8.26 -7.01
CA VAL A 188 24.26 8.43 -8.21
C VAL A 188 25.74 8.55 -7.83
N LEU A 189 26.06 9.28 -6.76
CA LEU A 189 27.42 9.40 -6.24
C LEU A 189 27.94 8.06 -5.71
N LEU A 190 27.11 7.30 -4.98
CA LEU A 190 27.47 5.96 -4.48
C LEU A 190 27.79 5.01 -5.65
N MET A 191 26.93 4.98 -6.67
CA MET A 191 27.16 4.20 -7.89
C MET A 191 28.44 4.63 -8.62
N ALA A 192 28.74 5.93 -8.68
CA ALA A 192 29.97 6.42 -9.29
C ALA A 192 31.24 6.01 -8.52
N ILE A 193 31.18 6.01 -7.17
CA ILE A 193 32.29 5.54 -6.33
C ILE A 193 32.48 4.03 -6.49
N GLU A 194 31.41 3.24 -6.52
CA GLU A 194 31.49 1.79 -6.76
C GLU A 194 32.17 1.47 -8.10
N ILE A 195 31.86 2.21 -9.16
CA ILE A 195 32.50 2.05 -10.48
C ILE A 195 34.00 2.37 -10.42
N LEU A 196 34.40 3.44 -9.72
CA LEU A 196 35.80 3.85 -9.57
C LEU A 196 36.63 2.90 -8.68
N VAL A 197 36.00 2.18 -7.76
CA VAL A 197 36.66 1.19 -6.89
C VAL A 197 36.84 -0.16 -7.59
N ILE A 198 36.04 -0.44 -8.62
CA ILE A 198 36.11 -1.69 -9.40
C ILE A 198 37.07 -1.57 -10.60
N SER A 199 37.38 -0.36 -11.06
CA SER A 199 38.37 -0.04 -12.10
C SER A 199 39.78 0.13 -11.55
#